data_AF-A0A8T5LB20-F1
#
_entry.id   AF-A0A8T5LB20-F1
#
_cell.length_a   1.000
_cell.length_b   1.000
_cell.length_c   1.000
_cell.angle_alpha   90.00
_cell.angle_beta   90.00
_cell.angle_gamma   90.00
#
_symmetry.space_group_name_H-M   'P 1'
#
loop_
_entity.id
_entity.type
_entity.pdbx_description
1 polymer ?
#
loop_
_entity_poly.entity_id
_entity_poly.type
_entity_poly.pdbx_seq_one_letter_code
_entity_poly.pdbx_strand_id
1 'polypeptide(L)'
;MEKKEMIIQIIKKKELSKLPLIDVKKAFSKFENEEVSDKEKIRLTRELLNKVFWPFRSDKLLSIKNKDEEWILRKHQSSRERLGYYEELYKKLNIGETNVIDLGCGINGFSYKYFGKSINYLGIEAVGQL
;
A
#
# COMPACT_ATOMS: atom_id res chain seq x y z
N MET A 1 20.92 -18.86 13.44
CA MET A 1 21.18 -17.55 12.79
C MET A 1 20.84 -16.45 13.78
N GLU A 2 21.57 -15.34 13.77
CA GLU A 2 21.16 -14.20 14.59
C GLU A 2 19.87 -13.56 14.02
N LYS A 3 19.06 -12.95 14.89
CA LYS A 3 17.82 -12.24 14.49
C LYS A 3 18.06 -11.26 13.35
N LYS A 4 19.14 -10.47 13.43
CA LYS A 4 19.50 -9.49 12.39
C LYS A 4 19.73 -10.16 11.03
N GLU A 5 20.40 -11.30 11.00
CA GLU A 5 20.66 -12.04 9.77
C GLU A 5 19.36 -12.58 9.15
N MET A 6 18.44 -13.09 9.97
CA MET A 6 17.13 -13.57 9.50
C MET A 6 16.31 -12.44 8.88
N ILE A 7 16.28 -11.25 9.51
CA ILE A 7 15.62 -10.06 8.95
C ILE A 7 16.24 -9.66 7.61
N ILE A 8 17.58 -9.64 7.49
CA ILE A 8 18.28 -9.36 6.23
C ILE A 8 17.87 -10.39 5.16
N GLN A 9 17.81 -11.67 5.51
CA GLN A 9 17.37 -12.70 4.58
C GLN A 9 15.93 -12.46 4.11
N ILE A 10 15.00 -12.06 5.00
CA ILE A 10 13.61 -11.76 4.63
C ILE A 10 13.56 -10.67 3.55
N ILE A 11 14.26 -9.55 3.75
CA ILE A 11 14.22 -8.38 2.84
C ILE A 11 15.08 -8.51 1.57
N LYS A 12 15.94 -9.53 1.46
CA LYS A 12 16.69 -9.82 0.22
C LYS A 12 15.78 -10.06 -1.00
N LYS A 13 14.54 -10.50 -0.76
CA LYS A 13 13.53 -10.65 -1.82
C LYS A 13 13.12 -9.27 -2.34
N LYS A 14 13.26 -9.05 -3.66
CA LYS A 14 12.96 -7.76 -4.34
C LYS A 14 11.57 -7.22 -3.99
N GLU A 15 10.60 -8.10 -3.83
CA GLU A 15 9.22 -7.73 -3.56
C GLU A 15 8.97 -7.30 -2.09
N LEU A 16 9.89 -7.64 -1.18
CA LEU A 16 9.84 -7.27 0.25
C LEU A 16 10.87 -6.20 0.61
N SER A 17 11.83 -5.91 -0.28
CA SER A 17 12.93 -4.98 0.01
C SER A 17 12.50 -3.53 0.20
N LYS A 18 11.31 -3.16 -0.28
CA LYS A 18 10.72 -1.83 -0.13
C LYS A 18 9.84 -1.66 1.11
N LEU A 19 9.59 -2.74 1.87
CA LEU A 19 8.73 -2.65 3.04
C LEU A 19 9.44 -1.94 4.20
N PRO A 20 8.72 -1.15 5.02
CA PRO A 20 9.28 -0.58 6.23
C PRO A 20 9.84 -1.67 7.16
N LEU A 21 11.05 -1.43 7.68
CA LEU A 21 11.73 -2.42 8.54
C LEU A 21 10.91 -2.75 9.80
N ILE A 22 10.12 -1.79 10.30
CA ILE A 22 9.24 -1.98 11.44
C ILE A 22 8.18 -3.05 11.17
N ASP A 23 7.60 -3.07 9.97
CA ASP A 23 6.57 -4.04 9.58
C ASP A 23 7.18 -5.43 9.40
N VAL A 24 8.38 -5.51 8.82
CA VAL A 24 9.13 -6.77 8.70
C VAL A 24 9.43 -7.35 10.08
N LYS A 25 9.88 -6.52 11.03
CA LYS A 25 10.13 -6.94 12.43
C LYS A 25 8.86 -7.40 13.12
N LYS A 26 7.74 -6.69 12.93
CA LYS A 26 6.43 -7.03 13.49
C LYS A 26 5.85 -8.33 12.92
N ALA A 27 6.11 -8.61 11.63
CA ALA A 27 5.76 -9.89 11.03
C ALA A 27 6.63 -11.02 11.59
N PHE A 28 7.94 -10.80 11.69
CA PHE A 28 8.88 -11.81 12.22
C PHE A 28 8.61 -12.16 13.69
N SER A 29 8.24 -11.18 14.52
CA SER A 29 7.97 -11.42 15.95
C SER A 29 6.84 -12.41 16.20
N LYS A 30 5.94 -12.65 15.22
CA LYS A 30 4.90 -13.68 15.32
C LYS A 30 5.45 -15.11 15.26
N PHE A 31 6.65 -15.29 14.71
CA PHE A 31 7.26 -16.61 14.51
C PHE A 31 8.55 -16.78 15.34
N GLU A 32 8.91 -15.79 16.17
CA GLU A 32 10.15 -15.78 16.93
C GLU A 32 10.21 -16.94 17.95
N ASN A 33 9.07 -17.22 18.59
CA ASN A 33 8.91 -18.26 19.60
C ASN A 33 8.45 -19.61 19.02
N GLU A 34 8.30 -19.74 17.70
CA GLU A 34 7.91 -21.01 17.07
C GLU A 34 9.06 -22.01 17.15
N GLU A 35 8.74 -23.26 17.47
CA GLU A 35 9.70 -24.39 17.51
C GLU A 35 9.95 -24.94 16.10
N VAL A 36 10.35 -24.05 15.19
CA VAL A 36 10.69 -24.38 13.80
C VAL A 36 12.08 -23.85 13.45
N SER A 37 12.67 -24.41 12.41
CA SER A 37 14.00 -23.97 11.94
C SER A 37 14.02 -22.48 11.55
N ASP A 38 15.18 -21.84 11.63
CA ASP A 38 15.36 -20.45 11.18
C ASP A 38 14.89 -20.23 9.72
N LYS A 39 15.15 -21.21 8.85
CA LYS A 39 14.68 -21.19 7.46
C LYS A 39 13.16 -21.14 7.37
N GLU A 40 12.49 -21.89 8.24
CA GLU A 40 11.04 -21.95 8.30
C GLU A 40 10.45 -20.67 8.88
N LYS A 41 11.06 -20.07 9.92
CA LYS A 41 10.68 -18.74 10.42
C LYS A 41 10.76 -17.68 9.32
N ILE A 42 11.83 -17.70 8.52
CA ILE A 42 11.98 -16.80 7.36
C ILE A 42 10.88 -17.06 6.32
N ARG A 43 10.57 -18.33 6.02
CA ARG A 43 9.53 -18.72 5.05
C ARG A 43 8.16 -18.21 5.49
N LEU A 44 7.75 -18.51 6.72
CA LEU A 44 6.48 -18.08 7.31
C LEU A 44 6.35 -16.55 7.36
N THR A 45 7.42 -15.85 7.73
CA THR A 45 7.43 -14.39 7.75
C THR A 45 7.20 -13.81 6.36
N ARG A 46 7.89 -14.34 5.34
CA ARG A 46 7.69 -13.92 3.95
C ARG A 46 6.29 -14.21 3.45
N GLU A 47 5.73 -15.35 3.82
CA GLU A 47 4.36 -15.75 3.47
C GLU A 47 3.34 -14.77 4.06
N LEU A 48 3.48 -14.44 5.35
CA LEU A 48 2.64 -13.44 6.01
C LEU A 48 2.76 -12.06 5.36
N LEU A 49 3.99 -11.59 5.13
CA LEU A 49 4.21 -10.29 4.48
C LEU A 49 3.62 -10.27 3.06
N ASN A 50 3.78 -11.34 2.27
CA ASN A 50 3.14 -11.41 0.96
C ASN A 50 1.62 -11.39 1.08
N LYS A 51 1.03 -12.15 2.00
CA LYS A 51 -0.43 -12.16 2.19
C LYS A 51 -0.98 -10.76 2.53
N VAL A 52 -0.27 -10.00 3.36
CA VAL A 52 -0.67 -8.66 3.78
C VAL A 52 -0.42 -7.61 2.69
N PHE A 53 0.77 -7.62 2.07
CA PHE A 53 1.22 -6.53 1.20
C PHE A 53 0.97 -6.77 -0.29
N TRP A 54 0.69 -8.00 -0.72
CA TRP A 54 0.41 -8.34 -2.11
C TRP A 54 -0.72 -7.50 -2.74
N PRO A 55 -1.86 -7.25 -2.07
CA PRO A 55 -2.94 -6.44 -2.65
C PRO A 55 -2.51 -5.02 -3.03
N PHE A 56 -1.49 -4.49 -2.35
CA PHE A 56 -1.02 -3.10 -2.52
C PHE A 56 0.14 -2.99 -3.53
N ARG A 57 0.66 -4.11 -4.07
CA ARG A 57 1.75 -4.06 -5.05
C ARG A 57 1.22 -3.68 -6.43
N SER A 58 1.42 -2.42 -6.81
CA SER A 58 1.16 -1.97 -8.18
C SER A 58 2.43 -1.45 -8.88
N ASP A 59 3.37 -2.37 -9.15
CA ASP A 59 4.68 -2.04 -9.74
C ASP A 59 4.61 -1.42 -11.15
N LYS A 60 3.43 -1.35 -11.78
CA LYS A 60 3.24 -0.97 -13.20
C LYS A 60 2.44 0.32 -13.40
N LEU A 61 2.06 1.00 -12.33
CA LEU A 61 1.10 2.11 -12.43
C LEU A 61 1.72 3.41 -12.96
N LEU A 62 2.99 3.68 -12.62
CA LEU A 62 3.69 4.93 -12.98
C LEU A 62 4.72 4.77 -14.11
N SER A 63 4.88 3.58 -14.68
CA SER A 63 5.84 3.36 -15.79
C SER A 63 5.33 3.88 -17.14
N ILE A 64 4.04 4.20 -17.24
CA ILE A 64 3.39 4.67 -18.46
C ILE A 64 3.16 6.17 -18.31
N LYS A 65 3.88 6.96 -19.11
CA LYS A 65 3.71 8.41 -19.21
C LYS A 65 2.46 8.74 -20.05
N ASN A 66 1.88 9.92 -19.84
CA ASN A 66 0.75 10.47 -20.62
C ASN A 66 -0.57 9.68 -20.51
N LYS A 67 -0.99 9.37 -19.28
CA LYS A 67 -2.33 8.84 -19.00
C LYS A 67 -3.07 9.81 -18.09
N ASP A 68 -4.36 9.97 -18.34
CA ASP A 68 -5.24 10.73 -17.48
C ASP A 68 -5.48 10.00 -16.15
N GLU A 69 -5.97 10.75 -15.18
CA GLU A 69 -6.26 10.30 -13.83
C GLU A 69 -7.31 9.18 -13.78
N GLU A 70 -8.31 9.16 -14.66
CA GLU A 70 -9.29 8.07 -14.70
C GLU A 70 -8.66 6.75 -15.15
N TRP A 71 -7.80 6.80 -16.17
CA TRP A 71 -7.05 5.64 -16.63
C TRP A 71 -6.22 5.05 -15.49
N ILE A 72 -5.60 5.92 -14.67
CA ILE A 72 -4.83 5.53 -13.50
C ILE A 72 -5.76 4.86 -12.47
N LEU A 73 -6.86 5.52 -12.10
CA LEU A 73 -7.86 5.01 -11.16
C LEU A 73 -8.44 3.64 -11.57
N ARG A 74 -8.51 3.32 -12.86
CA ARG A 74 -8.97 2.00 -13.36
C ARG A 74 -8.01 0.85 -13.08
N LYS A 75 -6.75 1.12 -12.69
CA LYS A 75 -5.72 0.08 -12.50
C LYS A 75 -5.74 -0.58 -11.14
N HIS A 76 -6.26 0.09 -10.12
CA HIS A 76 -6.45 -0.51 -8.81
C HIS A 76 -7.92 -0.92 -8.64
N GLN A 77 -8.14 -2.11 -8.09
CA GLN A 77 -9.49 -2.68 -8.01
C GLN A 77 -10.44 -1.76 -7.24
N SER A 78 -10.04 -1.29 -6.06
CA SER A 78 -10.90 -0.47 -5.19
C SER A 78 -11.29 0.88 -5.81
N SER A 79 -10.39 1.54 -6.54
CA SER A 79 -10.70 2.79 -7.23
C SER A 79 -11.51 2.59 -8.50
N ARG A 80 -11.35 1.44 -9.18
CA ARG A 80 -12.16 1.07 -10.35
C ARG A 80 -13.62 0.85 -9.98
N GLU A 81 -13.89 0.18 -8.87
CA GLU A 81 -15.24 -0.05 -8.34
C GLU A 81 -15.94 1.28 -7.98
N ARG A 82 -15.19 2.26 -7.47
CA ARG A 82 -15.71 3.60 -7.11
C ARG A 82 -15.80 4.59 -8.28
N LEU A 83 -15.22 4.29 -9.43
CA LEU A 83 -14.97 5.29 -10.47
C LEU A 83 -16.25 6.00 -10.93
N GLY A 84 -17.34 5.25 -11.12
CA GLY A 84 -18.64 5.80 -11.53
C GLY A 84 -19.38 6.56 -10.43
N TYR A 85 -18.84 6.59 -9.21
CA TYR A 85 -19.49 7.16 -8.02
C TYR A 85 -18.70 8.30 -7.39
N TYR A 86 -17.50 8.65 -7.86
CA TYR A 86 -16.67 9.67 -7.22
C TYR A 86 -17.36 11.04 -7.12
N GLU A 87 -18.06 11.45 -8.18
CA GLU A 87 -18.79 12.73 -8.17
C GLU A 87 -19.88 12.75 -7.10
N GLU A 88 -20.71 11.70 -7.03
CA GLU A 88 -21.75 11.57 -6.01
C GLU A 88 -21.15 11.43 -4.61
N LEU A 89 -20.08 10.65 -4.47
CA LEU A 89 -19.38 10.40 -3.21
C LEU A 89 -18.85 11.70 -2.61
N TYR A 90 -18.06 12.47 -3.36
CA TYR A 90 -17.49 13.70 -2.83
C TYR A 90 -18.52 14.82 -2.65
N LYS A 91 -19.58 14.83 -3.48
CA LYS A 91 -20.74 15.70 -3.23
C LYS A 91 -21.43 15.37 -1.91
N LYS A 92 -21.62 14.09 -1.59
CA LYS A 92 -22.22 13.63 -0.32
C LYS A 92 -21.32 13.90 0.88
N LEU A 93 -20.01 13.73 0.73
CA LEU A 93 -19.04 14.06 1.76
C LEU A 93 -18.96 15.57 2.03
N ASN A 94 -19.36 16.40 1.05
CA ASN A 94 -19.43 17.86 1.15
C ASN A 94 -18.12 18.45 1.70
N ILE A 95 -17.00 17.98 1.17
CA ILE A 95 -15.67 18.35 1.65
C ILE A 95 -15.39 19.80 1.22
N GLY A 96 -15.21 20.69 2.19
CA GLY A 96 -14.78 22.06 1.97
C GLY A 96 -13.29 22.16 1.65
N GLU A 97 -12.76 23.39 1.66
CA GLU A 97 -11.31 23.59 1.68
C GLU A 97 -10.76 23.07 3.01
N THR A 98 -10.01 21.98 2.97
CA THR A 98 -9.50 21.30 4.17
C THR A 98 -8.25 20.50 3.85
N ASN A 99 -7.60 19.99 4.90
CA ASN A 99 -6.60 18.95 4.80
C ASN A 99 -7.28 17.58 4.86
N VAL A 100 -6.95 16.68 3.95
CA VAL A 100 -7.43 15.29 3.93
C VAL A 100 -6.26 14.35 4.14
N ILE A 101 -6.38 13.45 5.11
CA ILE A 101 -5.43 12.36 5.33
C ILE A 101 -6.16 11.06 4.98
N ASP A 102 -5.71 10.40 3.91
CA ASP A 102 -6.29 9.14 3.42
C ASP A 102 -5.36 7.97 3.78
N LEU A 103 -5.84 7.07 4.64
CA LEU A 103 -5.09 5.92 5.13
C LEU A 103 -5.49 4.66 4.36
N GLY A 104 -4.51 3.93 3.82
CA GLY A 104 -4.77 2.85 2.88
C GLY A 104 -5.31 3.40 1.56
N CYS A 105 -4.78 4.55 1.13
CA CYS A 105 -5.35 5.30 0.03
C CYS A 105 -5.29 4.57 -1.32
N GLY A 106 -4.46 3.52 -1.46
CA GLY A 106 -4.18 2.89 -2.74
C GLY A 106 -3.72 3.94 -3.75
N ILE A 107 -4.54 4.20 -4.77
CA ILE A 107 -4.31 5.27 -5.77
C ILE A 107 -5.39 6.36 -5.73
N ASN A 108 -6.12 6.49 -4.63
CA ASN A 108 -7.25 7.40 -4.49
C ASN A 108 -6.87 8.87 -4.64
N GLY A 109 -5.60 9.24 -4.43
CA GLY A 109 -5.11 10.60 -4.67
C GLY A 109 -5.34 11.08 -6.12
N PHE A 110 -5.42 10.16 -7.09
CA PHE A 110 -5.77 10.50 -8.48
C PHE A 110 -7.24 10.88 -8.67
N SER A 111 -8.09 10.75 -7.65
CA SER A 111 -9.47 11.23 -7.67
C SER A 111 -9.60 12.74 -7.43
N TYR A 112 -8.47 13.48 -7.41
CA TYR A 112 -8.42 14.88 -7.03
C TYR A 112 -9.40 15.79 -7.79
N LYS A 113 -9.65 15.50 -9.07
CA LYS A 113 -10.58 16.28 -9.89
C LYS A 113 -12.04 16.25 -9.40
N TYR A 114 -12.41 15.25 -8.60
CA TYR A 114 -13.78 15.08 -8.11
C TYR A 114 -14.05 15.81 -6.78
N PHE A 115 -13.04 16.37 -6.12
CA PHE A 115 -13.23 17.09 -4.85
C PHE A 115 -13.97 18.43 -5.01
N GLY A 116 -14.01 19.01 -6.22
CA GLY A 116 -14.73 20.25 -6.53
C GLY A 116 -14.16 21.53 -5.89
N LYS A 117 -13.14 21.43 -5.04
CA LYS A 117 -12.45 22.54 -4.35
C LYS A 117 -10.96 22.21 -4.15
N SER A 118 -10.18 23.23 -3.77
CA SER A 118 -8.79 23.05 -3.39
C SER A 118 -8.70 22.26 -2.08
N ILE A 119 -7.99 21.14 -2.10
CA ILE A 119 -7.77 20.27 -0.94
C ILE A 119 -6.28 19.98 -0.84
N ASN A 120 -5.76 20.05 0.39
CA ASN A 120 -4.43 19.57 0.69
C ASN A 120 -4.50 18.10 1.10
N TYR A 121 -4.15 17.22 0.17
CA TYR A 121 -4.35 15.78 0.32
C TYR A 121 -3.02 15.07 0.61
N LEU A 122 -3.02 14.20 1.63
CA LEU A 122 -1.93 13.30 1.95
C LEU A 122 -2.43 11.85 1.91
N GLY A 123 -1.94 11.06 0.98
CA GLY A 123 -2.21 9.63 0.88
C GLY A 123 -1.12 8.79 1.54
N ILE A 124 -1.50 7.91 2.46
CA ILE A 124 -0.58 6.98 3.12
C ILE A 124 -1.00 5.55 2.78
N GLU A 125 -0.06 4.73 2.32
CA GLU A 125 -0.25 3.32 2.00
C GLU A 125 0.84 2.47 2.64
N ALA A 126 0.54 1.20 2.86
CA ALA A 126 1.44 0.23 3.47
C ALA A 126 2.77 0.04 2.70
N VAL A 127 2.80 0.40 1.40
CA VAL A 127 3.97 0.28 0.51
C VAL A 127 4.51 1.63 0.00
N GLY A 128 4.01 2.77 0.50
CA GLY A 128 4.45 4.10 0.07
C GLY A 128 3.47 5.24 0.43
N GLN A 129 3.75 6.44 -0.07
CA GLN A 129 2.89 7.62 0.10
C GLN A 129 2.59 8.26 -1.26
N LEU A 130 1.43 8.92 -1.37
CA LEU A 130 0.95 9.66 -2.54
C LEU A 130 0.65 11.11 -2.17
#